data_AF-A0ABD0RRH1-F1
#
_entry.id   AF-A0ABD0RRH1-F1
#
_cell.length_a   1.000
_cell.length_b   1.000
_cell.length_c   1.000
_cell.angle_alpha   90.00
_cell.angle_beta   90.00
_cell.angle_gamma   90.00
#
_symmetry.space_group_name_H-M   'P 1'
#
loop_
_entity.id
_entity.type
_entity.pdbx_description
1 polymer ?
#
loop_
_entity_poly.entity_id
_entity_poly.type
_entity_poly.pdbx_seq_one_letter_code
_entity_poly.pdbx_strand_id
1 'polypeptide(L)' 'MKWNLVFLGLLLTFGQLSWGQKGMDIPEYDGKDRVYELDAKNYKSVMKKYDVMVVYYHDHVGSSKVAQKQFQIEELALE' A
#
# COMPACT_ATOMS: atom_id res chain seq x y z
N MET A 1 -11.64 -19.40 52.58
CA MET A 1 -12.24 -18.17 52.01
C MET A 1 -11.22 -17.17 51.45
N LYS A 2 -10.01 -17.01 52.02
CA LYS A 2 -9.00 -16.05 51.49
C LYS A 2 -8.33 -16.47 50.17
N TRP A 3 -8.13 -17.76 49.91
CA TRP A 3 -7.48 -18.23 48.68
C TRP A 3 -8.32 -18.06 47.41
N ASN A 4 -9.65 -18.12 47.50
CA ASN A 4 -10.53 -17.92 46.35
C ASN A 4 -10.37 -16.51 45.74
N LEU A 5 -10.09 -15.51 46.57
CA LEU A 5 -9.83 -14.14 46.11
C LEU A 5 -8.49 -14.02 45.37
N VAL A 6 -7.47 -14.77 45.79
CA VAL A 6 -6.16 -14.81 45.13
C VAL A 6 -6.28 -15.48 43.76
N PHE A 7 -7.00 -16.62 43.70
CA PHE A 7 -7.27 -17.30 42.42
C PHE A 7 -8.11 -16.44 41.47
N LEU A 8 -9.11 -15.72 41.98
CA LEU A 8 -9.92 -14.82 41.18
C LEU A 8 -9.11 -13.63 40.64
N GLY A 9 -8.22 -13.06 41.46
CA GLY A 9 -7.30 -12.00 41.03
C GLY A 9 -6.35 -12.47 39.93
N LEU A 10 -5.80 -13.68 40.06
CA LEU A 10 -4.93 -14.27 39.03
C LEU A 10 -5.70 -14.49 37.71
N LEU A 11 -6.93 -14.99 37.79
CA LEU A 11 -7.75 -15.27 36.60
C LEU A 11 -8.13 -13.98 35.85
N LEU A 12 -8.38 -12.89 36.58
CA LEU A 12 -8.66 -11.58 35.99
C LEU A 12 -7.46 -10.99 35.23
N THR A 13 -6.22 -11.26 35.67
CA THR A 13 -5.02 -10.80 34.94
C THR A 13 -4.86 -11.47 33.57
N PHE A 14 -5.33 -12.70 33.40
CA PHE A 14 -5.35 -13.38 32.10
C PHE A 14 -6.43 -12.84 31.16
N GLY A 15 -7.52 -12.26 31.68
CA GLY A 15 -8.56 -11.63 30.87
C GLY A 15 -8.10 -10.36 30.15
N GLN A 16 -7.07 -9.67 30.64
CA GLN A 16 -6.51 -8.51 29.94
C GLN A 16 -5.72 -8.90 28.69
N LEU A 17 -5.14 -10.11 28.67
CA LEU A 17 -4.45 -10.67 27.50
C LEU A 17 -5.42 -11.17 26.43
N SER A 18 -6.72 -11.34 26.75
CA SER A 18 -7.75 -11.76 25.79
C SER A 18 -8.44 -10.60 25.08
N TRP A 19 -8.02 -9.35 25.30
CA TRP A 19 -8.43 -8.25 24.42
C TRP A 19 -7.73 -8.45 23.06
N GLY A 20 -8.41 -9.19 22.19
CA GLY A 20 -7.97 -9.45 20.83
C GLY A 20 -7.62 -8.14 20.14
N GLN A 21 -6.47 -8.14 19.46
CA GLN A 21 -6.04 -7.01 18.65
C GLN A 21 -7.18 -6.58 17.73
N LYS A 22 -7.42 -5.27 17.68
CA LYS A 22 -8.35 -4.63 16.75
C LYS A 22 -8.07 -5.25 15.37
N GLY A 23 -9.09 -5.88 14.80
CA GLY A 23 -8.94 -6.64 13.56
C GLY A 23 -8.26 -5.79 12.49
N MET A 24 -7.45 -6.42 11.65
CA MET A 24 -6.75 -5.72 10.58
C MET A 24 -7.76 -5.03 9.69
N ASP A 25 -7.59 -3.72 9.51
CA ASP A 25 -8.44 -2.93 8.63
C ASP A 25 -8.26 -3.39 7.18
N ILE A 26 -9.30 -3.18 6.37
CA ILE A 26 -9.23 -3.48 4.93
C ILE A 26 -8.13 -2.58 4.33
N PRO A 27 -7.19 -3.14 3.54
CA PRO A 27 -6.15 -2.33 2.94
C PRO A 27 -6.76 -1.34 1.95
N GLU A 28 -6.51 -0.05 2.19
CA GLU A 28 -6.87 1.05 1.30
C GLU A 28 -5.67 1.47 0.44
N TYR A 29 -5.95 2.17 -0.65
CA TYR A 29 -4.92 2.75 -1.51
C TYR A 29 -4.01 3.68 -0.71
N ASP A 30 -2.69 3.44 -0.78
CA ASP A 30 -1.71 4.10 0.10
C ASP A 30 -1.17 5.43 -0.44
N GLY A 31 -1.59 5.83 -1.66
CA GLY A 31 -1.16 7.08 -2.30
C GLY A 31 0.33 7.14 -2.62
N LYS A 32 1.03 6.00 -2.63
CA LYS A 32 2.45 5.94 -2.98
C LYS A 32 2.60 5.64 -4.45
N ASP A 33 3.28 6.53 -5.16
CA ASP A 33 3.70 6.29 -6.53
C ASP A 33 4.64 5.07 -6.62
N ARG A 34 4.21 4.09 -7.40
CA ARG A 34 4.94 2.84 -7.70
C ARG A 34 5.23 2.68 -9.19
N VAL A 35 4.80 3.62 -10.01
CA VAL A 35 4.99 3.61 -11.46
C VAL A 35 6.40 4.09 -11.77
N TYR A 36 7.10 3.37 -12.65
CA TYR A 36 8.43 3.77 -13.09
C TYR A 36 8.34 4.37 -14.48
N GLU A 37 8.77 5.62 -14.64
CA GLU A 37 8.97 6.22 -15.95
C GLU A 37 10.16 5.52 -16.64
N LEU A 38 9.88 4.84 -17.75
CA LEU A 38 10.87 4.09 -18.50
C LEU A 38 11.56 4.99 -19.53
N ASP A 39 12.89 5.07 -19.45
CA ASP A 39 13.72 5.76 -20.43
C ASP A 39 14.82 4.85 -21.01
N ALA A 40 15.51 5.32 -22.05
CA ALA A 40 16.60 4.57 -22.68
C ALA A 40 17.81 4.32 -21.75
N LYS A 41 17.90 5.00 -20.61
CA LYS A 41 18.99 4.91 -19.64
C LYS A 41 18.70 3.90 -18.53
N ASN A 42 17.44 3.76 -18.13
CA ASN A 42 17.00 3.05 -16.94
C ASN A 42 16.31 1.71 -17.25
N TYR A 43 15.82 1.49 -18.48
CA TYR A 43 14.98 0.32 -18.80
C TYR A 43 15.66 -1.01 -18.46
N LYS A 44 16.95 -1.17 -18.76
CA LYS A 44 17.70 -2.40 -18.48
C LYS A 44 17.82 -2.69 -16.99
N SER A 45 17.86 -1.66 -16.15
CA SER A 45 17.94 -1.79 -14.70
C SER A 45 16.59 -2.20 -14.13
N VAL A 46 15.51 -1.53 -14.57
CA VAL A 46 14.13 -1.83 -14.14
C VAL A 46 13.72 -3.24 -14.57
N MET A 47 14.02 -3.64 -15.81
CA MET A 47 13.76 -5.00 -16.30
C MET A 47 14.47 -6.10 -15.52
N LYS A 48 15.61 -5.81 -14.87
CA LYS A 48 16.32 -6.79 -14.05
C LYS A 48 15.78 -6.86 -12.62
N LYS A 49 15.07 -5.83 -12.16
CA LYS A 49 14.57 -5.71 -10.80
C LYS A 49 13.27 -6.48 -10.59
N TYR A 50 12.49 -6.66 -11.65
CA TYR A 50 11.16 -7.25 -11.60
C TYR A 50 11.03 -8.43 -12.55
N ASP A 51 10.42 -9.52 -12.09
CA ASP A 51 10.16 -10.70 -12.91
C ASP A 51 9.03 -10.46 -13.92
N VAL A 52 8.08 -9.58 -13.57
CA VAL A 52 6.94 -9.18 -14.39
C VAL A 52 6.90 -7.66 -14.50
N MET A 53 6.76 -7.15 -15.71
CA MET A 53 6.68 -5.73 -16.01
C MET A 53 5.44 -5.46 -16.86
N VAL A 54 4.63 -4.49 -16.43
CA VAL A 54 3.49 -3.98 -17.20
C VAL A 54 3.89 -2.61 -17.73
N VAL A 55 3.82 -2.44 -19.05
CA VAL A 55 4.22 -1.19 -19.71
C VAL A 55 2.98 -0.53 -20.27
N TYR A 56 2.70 0.69 -19.78
CA TYR A 56 1.68 1.55 -20.35
C TYR A 56 2.31 2.42 -21.44
N TYR A 57 2.07 2.08 -22.70
CA TYR A 57 2.53 2.89 -23.83
C TYR A 57 1.48 3.92 -24.19
N HIS A 58 1.87 5.19 -24.18
CA HIS A 58 1.00 6.30 -24.55
C HIS A 58 1.73 7.26 -25.50
N ASP A 59 0.97 8.02 -26.28
CA ASP A 59 1.52 9.08 -27.12
C ASP A 59 2.04 10.24 -26.27
N HIS A 60 3.01 10.98 -26.82
CA HIS A 60 3.53 12.16 -26.14
C HIS A 60 2.43 13.22 -26.03
N VAL A 61 2.18 13.68 -24.81
CA VAL A 61 1.16 14.68 -24.55
C VAL A 61 1.57 15.98 -25.22
N GLY A 62 0.91 16.33 -26.33
CA GLY A 62 1.22 17.55 -27.08
C GLY A 62 1.08 18.82 -26.23
N SER A 63 1.48 19.97 -26.77
CA SER A 63 1.51 21.29 -26.09
C SER A 63 0.14 21.79 -25.54
N SER A 64 -0.95 21.05 -25.74
CA SER A 64 -2.27 21.46 -25.26
C SER A 64 -2.38 21.24 -23.76
N LYS A 65 -2.68 22.32 -23.03
CA LYS A 65 -2.91 22.32 -21.57
C LYS A 65 -4.00 21.34 -21.12
N VAL A 66 -4.98 21.07 -21.98
CA VAL A 66 -6.08 20.13 -21.69
C VAL A 66 -5.59 18.69 -21.78
N ALA A 67 -4.78 18.37 -22.80
CA ALA A 67 -4.21 17.04 -22.97
C ALA A 67 -3.27 16.68 -21.81
N GLN A 68 -2.44 17.64 -21.36
CA GLN A 68 -1.56 17.45 -20.20
C GLN A 68 -2.32 17.15 -18.90
N LYS A 69 -3.43 17.86 -18.66
CA LYS A 69 -4.28 17.58 -17.49
C LYS A 69 -4.94 16.21 -17.56
N GLN A 70 -5.40 15.81 -18.74
CA GLN A 70 -6.01 14.48 -18.92
C GLN A 70 -4.99 13.38 -18.63
N PHE A 71 -3.77 13.54 -19.14
CA PHE A 71 -2.68 12.61 -18.91
C PHE A 71 -2.32 12.50 -17.41
N GLN A 72 -2.21 13.62 -16.70
CA GLN A 72 -1.92 13.63 -15.26
C GLN A 72 -3.00 12.91 -14.43
N ILE A 73 -4.27 13.04 -14.81
CA ILE A 73 -5.37 12.33 -14.14
C ILE A 73 -5.27 10.83 -14.40
N GLU A 74 -4.82 10.44 -15.58
CA GLU A 74 -4.69 9.05 -15.99
C GLU A 74 -3.46 8.37 -15.37
N GLU A 75 -2.32 9.07 -15.27
CA GLU A 75 -1.16 8.60 -14.50
C GLU A 75 -1.51 8.42 -13.02
N LEU A 76 -2.22 9.38 -12.40
CA LEU A 76 -2.64 9.27 -11.01
C LEU A 76 -3.57 8.07 -10.74
N ALA A 77 -4.29 7.61 -11.76
CA ALA A 77 -5.12 6.41 -11.65
C ALA A 77 -4.32 5.10 -11.77
N LEU A 78 -3.08 5.16 -12.27
CA LEU A 78 -2.16 4.05 -12.46
C LEU A 78 -1.10 3.94 -11.35
N GLU A 79 -0.84 5.03 -10.61
CA GLU A 79 -0.10 5.06 -9.35
C GLU A 79 -0.76 4.20 -8.27
#